data_AF-A0A0G0MC27-F1
#
_entry.id   AF-A0A0G0MC27-F1
#
_cell.length_a   1.000
_cell.length_b   1.000
_cell.length_c   1.000
_cell.angle_alpha   90.00
_cell.angle_beta   90.00
_cell.angle_gamma   90.00
#
_symmetry.space_group_name_H-M   'P 1'
#
loop_
_entity.id
_entity.type
_entity.pdbx_description
1 polymer ?
#
loop_
_entity_poly.entity_id
_entity_poly.type
_entity_poly.pdbx_seq_one_letter_code
_entity_poly.pdbx_strand_id
1 'polypeptide(L)'
;MTKYKEYVAKMLKENKEIFESFRNLHDDYALNPDGLQDRFNTEGKKVLEIIHEYENRLCANTERGMYNKFSQGLAEKFQNEVRKIFPKIDYIGLITTQEFVLKKINLS
;
A
#
# COMPACT_ATOMS: atom_id res chain seq x y z
N MET A 1 2.77 -21.29 -9.84
CA MET A 1 2.38 -19.93 -10.29
C MET A 1 3.67 -19.12 -10.44
N THR A 2 3.65 -17.83 -10.78
CA THR A 2 4.86 -17.00 -10.68
C THR A 2 5.15 -16.69 -9.20
N LYS A 3 6.42 -16.74 -8.77
CA LYS A 3 6.81 -16.59 -7.34
C LYS A 3 6.18 -15.39 -6.64
N TYR A 4 6.09 -14.24 -7.31
CA TYR A 4 5.48 -13.04 -6.74
C TYR A 4 4.00 -13.24 -6.39
N LYS A 5 3.22 -13.96 -7.22
CA LYS A 5 1.80 -14.27 -6.94
C LYS A 5 1.65 -15.19 -5.74
N GLU A 6 2.56 -16.14 -5.56
CA GLU A 6 2.57 -17.04 -4.41
C GLU A 6 2.86 -16.27 -3.12
N TYR A 7 3.78 -15.30 -3.17
CA TYR A 7 4.06 -14.40 -2.05
C TYR A 7 2.87 -13.49 -1.73
N VAL A 8 2.18 -12.92 -2.74
CA VAL A 8 0.95 -12.14 -2.52
C VAL A 8 -0.12 -13.01 -1.88
N ALA A 9 -0.37 -14.21 -2.42
CA ALA A 9 -1.36 -15.13 -1.86
C ALA A 9 -1.02 -15.56 -0.44
N LYS A 10 0.26 -15.80 -0.15
CA LYS A 10 0.75 -16.14 1.19
C LYS A 10 0.57 -14.97 2.16
N MET A 11 0.95 -13.76 1.75
CA MET A 11 0.77 -12.53 2.53
C MET A 11 -0.70 -12.33 2.92
N LEU A 12 -1.61 -12.44 1.95
CA LEU A 12 -3.06 -12.30 2.18
C LEU A 12 -3.60 -13.42 3.08
N LYS A 13 -3.11 -14.65 2.93
CA LYS A 13 -3.57 -15.79 3.73
C LYS A 13 -3.09 -15.70 5.18
N GLU A 14 -1.83 -15.35 5.39
CA GLU A 14 -1.22 -15.26 6.73
C GLU A 14 -1.72 -14.04 7.51
N ASN A 15 -2.05 -12.95 6.81
CA ASN A 15 -2.51 -11.69 7.42
C ASN A 15 -3.99 -11.43 7.12
N LYS A 16 -4.77 -12.49 6.90
CA LYS A 16 -6.15 -12.41 6.41
C LYS A 16 -7.00 -11.44 7.24
N GLU A 17 -6.93 -11.52 8.56
CA GLU A 17 -7.73 -10.67 9.47
C GLU A 17 -7.42 -9.18 9.29
N ILE A 18 -6.14 -8.83 9.15
CA ILE A 18 -5.69 -7.44 8.95
C ILE A 18 -6.17 -6.94 7.58
N PHE A 19 -5.99 -7.74 6.53
CA PHE A 19 -6.41 -7.37 5.18
C PHE A 19 -7.94 -7.30 5.03
N GLU A 20 -8.69 -8.18 5.67
CA GLU A 20 -10.17 -8.13 5.68
C GLU A 20 -10.67 -6.90 6.46
N SER A 21 -10.09 -6.59 7.62
CA SER A 21 -10.40 -5.37 8.37
C SER A 21 -10.10 -4.11 7.56
N PHE A 22 -8.94 -4.08 6.90
CA PHE A 22 -8.55 -2.95 6.05
C PHE A 22 -9.42 -2.83 4.80
N ARG A 23 -9.89 -3.94 4.23
CA ARG A 23 -10.77 -3.93 3.07
C ARG A 23 -12.09 -3.21 3.35
N ASN A 24 -12.72 -3.49 4.50
CA ASN A 24 -13.94 -2.79 4.90
C ASN A 24 -13.68 -1.27 5.06
N LEU A 25 -12.57 -0.90 5.70
CA LEU A 25 -12.18 0.49 5.87
C LEU A 25 -11.85 1.16 4.52
N HIS A 26 -11.26 0.43 3.58
CA HIS A 26 -10.93 0.90 2.24
C HIS A 26 -12.21 1.15 1.42
N ASP A 27 -13.19 0.25 1.49
CA ASP A 27 -14.49 0.42 0.85
C ASP A 27 -15.23 1.64 1.43
N ASP A 28 -15.22 1.81 2.76
CA ASP A 28 -15.78 2.99 3.43
C ASP A 28 -15.05 4.28 3.03
N TYR A 29 -13.71 4.26 2.99
CA TYR A 29 -12.88 5.40 2.56
C TYR A 29 -13.05 5.70 1.07
N ALA A 30 -13.37 4.69 0.25
CA ALA A 30 -13.67 4.87 -1.17
C ALA A 30 -14.99 5.63 -1.37
N LEU A 31 -15.97 5.40 -0.48
CA LEU A 31 -17.28 6.07 -0.49
C LEU A 31 -17.24 7.45 0.17
N ASN A 32 -16.63 7.55 1.35
CA ASN A 32 -16.54 8.79 2.12
C ASN A 32 -15.16 8.94 2.78
N PRO A 33 -14.18 9.56 2.09
CA PRO A 33 -12.86 9.78 2.66
C PRO A 33 -12.85 10.81 3.82
N ASP A 34 -13.93 11.58 3.99
CA ASP A 34 -14.02 12.66 4.95
C ASP A 34 -14.11 12.12 6.39
N GLY A 35 -13.16 12.54 7.24
CA GLY A 35 -13.02 12.02 8.62
C GLY A 35 -12.45 10.60 8.75
N LEU A 36 -12.27 9.85 7.66
CA LEU A 36 -11.69 8.50 7.69
C LEU A 36 -10.17 8.47 7.43
N GLN A 37 -9.59 9.57 6.96
CA GLN A 37 -8.16 9.65 6.60
C GLN A 37 -7.23 9.20 7.73
N ASP A 38 -7.45 9.62 8.97
CA ASP A 38 -6.56 9.28 10.09
C ASP A 38 -6.58 7.78 10.40
N ARG A 39 -7.78 7.17 10.38
CA ARG A 39 -7.94 5.72 10.59
C ARG A 39 -7.39 4.95 9.39
N PHE A 40 -7.64 5.42 8.17
CA PHE A 40 -7.13 4.84 6.94
C PHE A 40 -5.59 4.87 6.91
N ASN A 41 -4.97 5.97 7.35
CA ASN A 41 -3.53 6.10 7.48
C ASN A 41 -2.98 5.15 8.55
N THR A 42 -3.62 5.08 9.71
CA THR A 42 -3.15 4.26 10.84
C THR A 42 -3.23 2.76 10.53
N GLU A 43 -4.38 2.28 10.04
CA GLU A 43 -4.55 0.87 9.68
C GLU A 43 -3.81 0.53 8.38
N GLY A 44 -3.80 1.44 7.41
CA GLY A 44 -3.07 1.29 6.17
C GLY A 44 -1.56 1.18 6.39
N LYS A 45 -1.00 1.86 7.40
CA LYS A 45 0.42 1.75 7.74
C LYS A 45 0.81 0.31 8.08
N LYS A 46 -0.01 -0.39 8.87
CA LYS A 46 0.24 -1.81 9.21
C LYS A 46 0.22 -2.69 7.97
N VAL A 47 -0.72 -2.43 7.06
CA VAL A 47 -0.82 -3.14 5.78
C VAL A 47 0.40 -2.89 4.90
N LEU A 48 0.86 -1.64 4.79
CA LEU A 48 2.07 -1.28 4.06
C LEU A 48 3.33 -1.94 4.66
N GLU A 49 3.47 -1.98 5.99
CA GLU A 49 4.59 -2.65 6.65
C GLU A 49 4.64 -4.14 6.28
N ILE A 50 3.50 -4.83 6.29
CA ILE A 50 3.41 -6.24 5.87
C ILE A 50 3.77 -6.38 4.39
N ILE A 51 3.25 -5.52 3.50
CA ILE A 51 3.55 -5.57 2.07
C ILE A 51 5.05 -5.40 1.83
N HIS A 52 5.68 -4.39 2.46
CA HIS A 52 7.11 -4.14 2.35
C HIS A 52 7.94 -5.30 2.91
N GLU A 53 7.49 -5.93 4.00
CA GLU A 53 8.19 -7.10 4.54
C GLU A 53 8.17 -8.28 3.54
N TYR A 54 7.03 -8.59 2.94
CA TYR A 54 6.93 -9.69 1.96
C TYR A 54 7.63 -9.35 0.65
N GLU A 55 7.60 -8.09 0.21
CA GLU A 55 8.37 -7.59 -0.92
C GLU A 55 9.88 -7.75 -0.67
N ASN A 56 10.37 -7.32 0.49
CA ASN A 56 11.77 -7.48 0.88
C ASN A 56 12.16 -8.95 0.97
N ARG A 57 11.31 -9.82 1.53
CA ARG A 57 11.54 -11.27 1.56
C ARG A 57 11.60 -11.86 0.15
N LEU A 58 10.73 -11.40 -0.76
CA LEU A 58 10.72 -11.84 -2.15
C LEU A 58 12.02 -11.42 -2.87
N CYS A 59 12.44 -10.16 -2.72
CA CYS A 59 13.68 -9.65 -3.31
C CYS A 59 14.92 -10.31 -2.69
N ALA A 60 15.01 -10.43 -1.37
CA ALA A 60 16.15 -11.03 -0.66
C ALA A 60 16.35 -12.51 -1.00
N ASN A 61 15.26 -13.27 -1.19
CA ASN A 61 15.33 -14.66 -1.66
C ASN A 61 15.75 -14.77 -3.13
N THR A 62 15.62 -13.70 -3.91
CA THR A 62 15.99 -13.67 -5.32
C THR A 62 17.44 -13.17 -5.50
N GLU A 63 17.91 -12.24 -4.67
CA GLU A 63 19.28 -11.69 -4.70
C GLU A 63 20.36 -12.68 -4.26
N ARG A 64 20.00 -13.71 -3.47
CA ARG A 64 20.93 -14.79 -3.11
C ARG A 64 21.51 -15.57 -4.29
N GLY A 65 20.98 -15.41 -5.51
CA GLY A 65 21.61 -15.92 -6.72
C GLY A 65 21.89 -14.80 -7.72
N MET A 66 23.12 -14.27 -7.77
CA MET A 66 23.79 -13.54 -8.88
C MET A 66 22.98 -12.58 -9.79
N TYR A 67 21.77 -12.13 -9.44
CA TYR A 67 20.81 -11.53 -10.37
C TYR A 67 20.07 -10.31 -9.76
N ASN A 68 20.81 -9.25 -9.41
CA ASN A 68 20.24 -7.98 -8.93
C ASN A 68 19.28 -7.29 -9.93
N LYS A 69 19.32 -7.64 -11.22
CA LYS A 69 18.37 -7.08 -12.22
C LYS A 69 17.00 -7.78 -12.22
N PHE A 70 16.89 -8.97 -11.63
CA PHE A 70 15.63 -9.73 -11.60
C PHE A 70 14.73 -9.32 -10.42
N SER A 71 15.30 -8.78 -9.33
CA SER A 71 14.55 -8.33 -8.16
C SER A 71 13.67 -7.12 -8.46
N GLN A 72 14.17 -6.15 -9.24
CA GLN A 72 13.43 -4.92 -9.57
C GLN A 72 12.11 -5.19 -10.32
N GLY A 73 12.12 -6.08 -11.31
CA GLY A 73 10.92 -6.47 -12.05
C GLY A 73 9.95 -7.36 -11.26
N LEU A 74 10.41 -8.02 -10.19
CA LEU A 74 9.56 -8.81 -9.29
C LEU A 74 8.84 -7.94 -8.28
N ALA A 75 9.54 -6.98 -7.68
CA ALA A 75 8.97 -5.97 -6.80
C ALA A 75 7.86 -5.19 -7.50
N GLU A 76 8.12 -4.68 -8.71
CA GLU A 76 7.11 -3.96 -9.49
C GLU A 76 5.88 -4.81 -9.79
N LYS A 77 6.07 -6.09 -10.18
CA LYS A 77 4.96 -7.02 -10.42
C LYS A 77 4.20 -7.35 -9.13
N PHE A 78 4.88 -7.48 -8.00
CA PHE A 78 4.27 -7.71 -6.70
C PHE A 78 3.39 -6.53 -6.31
N GLN A 79 3.94 -5.31 -6.35
CA GLN A 79 3.21 -4.07 -6.05
C GLN A 79 2.02 -3.86 -6.99
N ASN A 80 2.17 -4.17 -8.29
CA ASN A 80 1.07 -4.09 -9.24
C ASN A 80 -0.08 -5.07 -8.93
N GLU A 81 0.20 -6.27 -8.44
CA GLU A 81 -0.87 -7.19 -7.99
C GLU A 81 -1.55 -6.66 -6.72
N VAL A 82 -0.80 -6.12 -5.76
CA VAL A 82 -1.36 -5.52 -4.55
C VAL A 82 -2.27 -4.33 -4.88
N ARG A 83 -1.84 -3.45 -5.79
CA ARG A 83 -2.65 -2.30 -6.27
C ARG A 83 -3.95 -2.71 -6.94
N LYS A 84 -4.01 -3.88 -7.61
CA LYS A 84 -5.26 -4.40 -8.18
C LYS A 84 -6.28 -4.76 -7.10
N ILE A 85 -5.81 -5.16 -5.92
CA ILE A 85 -6.66 -5.53 -4.78
C ILE A 85 -7.05 -4.27 -4.00
N PHE A 86 -6.08 -3.37 -3.77
CA PHE A 86 -6.25 -2.13 -3.01
C PHE A 86 -5.85 -0.92 -3.88
N PRO A 87 -6.75 -0.40 -4.73
CA PRO A 87 -6.42 0.66 -5.69
C PRO A 87 -6.08 2.00 -5.05
N LYS A 88 -6.46 2.23 -3.79
CA LYS A 88 -6.10 3.45 -3.04
C LYS A 88 -5.00 3.21 -2.00
N ILE A 89 -4.19 2.16 -2.14
CA ILE A 89 -3.14 1.87 -1.17
C ILE A 89 -2.07 2.98 -1.10
N ASP A 90 -1.78 3.64 -2.23
CA ASP A 90 -0.85 4.76 -2.28
C ASP A 90 -1.39 6.05 -1.60
N TYR A 91 -2.66 6.07 -1.19
CA TYR A 91 -3.27 7.20 -0.46
C TYR A 91 -3.05 7.13 1.06
N ILE A 92 -2.49 6.02 1.54
CA ILE A 92 -2.13 5.82 2.95
C ILE A 92 -0.97 6.76 3.27
N GLY A 93 -1.14 7.59 4.31
CA GLY A 93 -0.16 8.58 4.74
C GLY A 93 -0.33 9.96 4.09
N LEU A 94 -1.35 10.16 3.25
CA LEU A 94 -1.72 11.50 2.79
C LEU A 94 -2.22 12.33 3.98
N ILE A 95 -1.62 13.51 4.13
CA ILE A 95 -2.07 14.53 5.08
C ILE A 95 -3.02 15.44 4.31
N THR A 96 -4.33 15.29 4.51
CA THR A 96 -5.37 16.11 3.85
C THR A 96 -5.53 17.51 4.46
N THR A 97 -4.60 17.96 5.32
CA THR A 97 -4.57 19.34 5.81
C THR A 97 -4.07 20.28 4.71
N GLN A 98 -4.93 20.57 3.76
CA GLN A 98 -4.82 21.74 2.90
C GLN A 98 -5.98 22.68 3.21
N GLU A 99 -5.99 23.24 4.41
CA GLU A 99 -6.39 24.64 4.55
C GLU A 99 -5.32 25.48 3.84
N PHE A 100 -5.33 25.48 2.50
CA PHE A 100 -4.68 26.53 1.75
C PHE A 100 -5.53 27.80 1.96
N VAL A 101 -5.29 28.51 3.06
CA VAL A 101 -5.78 29.87 3.23
C VAL A 101 -5.05 30.73 2.22
N LEU A 102 -5.62 30.88 1.03
CA LEU A 102 -5.21 31.89 0.06
C LEU A 102 -5.41 33.26 0.72
N LYS A 103 -4.38 33.77 1.40
CA LYS A 103 -4.36 35.15 1.83
C LYS A 103 -4.45 36.00 0.57
N LYS A 104 -5.60 36.62 0.32
CA LYS A 104 -5.80 37.61 -0.74
C LYS A 104 -4.65 38.62 -0.64
N ILE A 105 -3.75 38.59 -1.61
CA ILE A 105 -2.73 39.62 -1.77
C ILE A 105 -3.48 40.82 -2.36
N ASN A 106 -3.77 41.84 -1.55
CA ASN A 106 -4.22 43.12 -2.08
C ASN A 106 -3.00 43.80 -2.73
N LEU A 107 -2.94 43.81 -4.05
CA LEU A 107 -2.10 44.73 -4.79
C LEU A 107 -2.77 46.11 -4.70
N SER A 108 -2.21 47.00 -3.86
CA SER A 108 -2.52 48.44 -3.86
C SER A 108 -1.63 49.17 -4.84
#